data_AF-A0A7F8Q708-F1
#
_entry.id   AF-A0A7F8Q708-F1
#
_cell.length_a   1.000
_cell.length_b   1.000
_cell.length_c   1.000
_cell.angle_alpha   90.00
_cell.angle_beta   90.00
_cell.angle_gamma   90.00
#
_symmetry.space_group_name_H-M   'P 1'
#
loop_
_entity.id
_entity.type
_entity.pdbx_description
1 polymer ?
#
loop_
_entity_poly.entity_id
_entity_poly.type
_entity_poly.pdbx_seq_one_letter_code
_entity_poly.pdbx_strand_id
1 'polypeptide(L)'
;MEALEDFINNINSVLESLYIEIKKGATEDDGRPVYALVNLATTSISKMASDFAENELDLFRKALELIIDSETGFASSTNILNLVDQLKGKKMRKKEAEQVLQKFVQNKWLIEKEGEFTLHSRAILEMEQYIRETYPDAVKICNICHSLLIQGQSCETCGIRMHLPCTAKYFQSSPEPRCPHCNDYWPHEIPEVFDPEKEREAGTSRANKRSLRSRQH
;
A
#
# COMPACT_ATOMS: atom_id res chain seq x y z
N MET A 1 -14.90 -12.27 -15.10
CA MET A 1 -14.19 -12.22 -13.80
C MET A 1 -14.31 -13.54 -13.07
N GLU A 2 -15.49 -14.17 -13.07
CA GLU A 2 -15.78 -15.49 -12.48
C GLU A 2 -14.73 -16.57 -12.82
N ALA A 3 -14.35 -16.74 -14.08
CA ALA A 3 -13.34 -17.73 -14.48
C ALA A 3 -11.93 -17.53 -13.87
N LEU A 4 -11.54 -16.28 -13.54
CA LEU A 4 -10.26 -16.02 -12.87
C LEU A 4 -10.37 -16.29 -11.37
N GLU A 5 -11.50 -15.94 -10.76
CA GLU A 5 -11.75 -16.19 -9.34
C GLU A 5 -11.80 -17.69 -9.06
N ASP A 6 -12.48 -18.46 -9.91
CA ASP A 6 -12.50 -19.92 -9.84
C ASP A 6 -11.09 -20.54 -9.99
N PHE A 7 -10.30 -20.01 -10.93
CA PHE A 7 -8.93 -20.46 -11.13
C PHE A 7 -8.05 -20.20 -9.91
N ILE A 8 -8.15 -19.00 -9.32
CA ILE A 8 -7.41 -18.64 -8.11
C ILE A 8 -7.87 -19.50 -6.93
N ASN A 9 -9.16 -19.72 -6.76
CA ASN A 9 -9.69 -20.56 -5.68
C ASN A 9 -9.20 -22.01 -5.80
N ASN A 10 -9.13 -22.55 -7.01
CA ASN A 10 -8.57 -23.88 -7.25
C ASN A 10 -7.08 -23.94 -6.83
N ILE A 11 -6.27 -22.96 -7.22
CA ILE A 11 -4.86 -22.89 -6.80
C ILE A 11 -4.75 -22.77 -5.28
N ASN A 12 -5.52 -21.87 -4.66
CA ASN A 12 -5.49 -21.64 -3.21
C ASN A 12 -5.81 -22.90 -2.42
N SER A 13 -6.73 -23.75 -2.89
CA SER A 13 -7.05 -25.03 -2.24
C SER A 13 -5.83 -25.97 -2.11
N VAL A 14 -4.87 -25.88 -3.05
CA VAL A 14 -3.62 -26.65 -2.99
C VAL A 14 -2.59 -25.96 -2.08
N LEU A 15 -2.55 -24.63 -2.12
CA LEU A 15 -1.61 -23.81 -1.36
C LEU A 15 -1.92 -23.76 0.15
N GLU A 16 -3.14 -24.06 0.57
CA GLU A 16 -3.54 -24.17 1.99
C GLU A 16 -2.59 -25.06 2.79
N SER A 17 -2.15 -26.18 2.20
CA SER A 17 -1.19 -27.11 2.83
C SER A 17 0.18 -26.50 3.14
N LEU A 18 0.52 -25.40 2.47
CA LEU A 18 1.76 -24.64 2.62
C LEU A 18 1.55 -23.36 3.45
N TYR A 19 0.34 -23.11 3.95
CA TYR A 19 -0.03 -21.87 4.65
C TYR A 19 0.27 -20.62 3.83
N ILE A 20 0.06 -20.66 2.52
CA ILE A 20 0.18 -19.49 1.63
C ILE A 20 -1.07 -19.38 0.76
N GLU A 21 -1.39 -18.19 0.28
CA GLU A 21 -2.52 -17.96 -0.62
C GLU A 21 -2.23 -16.87 -1.66
N ILE A 22 -2.85 -16.96 -2.83
CA ILE A 22 -3.00 -15.83 -3.74
C ILE A 22 -4.13 -14.97 -3.21
N LYS A 23 -3.77 -13.83 -2.63
CA LYS A 23 -4.72 -12.87 -2.05
C LYS A 23 -4.99 -11.73 -3.02
N LYS A 24 -6.27 -11.43 -3.22
CA LYS A 24 -6.74 -10.24 -3.92
C LYS A 24 -6.78 -9.05 -2.95
N GLY A 25 -6.25 -7.92 -3.37
CA GLY A 25 -6.35 -6.64 -2.68
C GLY A 25 -6.68 -5.51 -3.64
N ALA A 26 -6.70 -4.29 -3.11
CA ALA A 26 -6.81 -3.07 -3.90
C ALA A 26 -5.71 -2.09 -3.49
N THR A 27 -5.25 -1.25 -4.42
CA THR A 27 -4.38 -0.12 -4.09
C THR A 27 -5.13 0.91 -3.27
N GLU A 28 -4.44 1.54 -2.31
CA GLU A 28 -5.08 2.56 -1.47
C GLU A 28 -5.19 3.94 -2.15
N ASP A 29 -4.45 4.17 -3.24
CA ASP A 29 -4.48 5.44 -3.96
C ASP A 29 -5.63 5.54 -4.97
N ASP A 30 -5.89 4.49 -5.74
CA ASP A 30 -6.93 4.52 -6.77
C ASP A 30 -7.80 3.26 -6.89
N GLY A 31 -7.59 2.25 -6.05
CA GLY A 31 -8.48 1.08 -5.98
C GLY A 31 -8.23 0.02 -7.06
N ARG A 32 -7.09 0.08 -7.77
CA ARG A 32 -6.69 -0.97 -8.72
C ARG A 32 -6.62 -2.33 -8.03
N PRO A 33 -7.23 -3.38 -8.59
CA PRO A 33 -7.11 -4.72 -8.05
C PRO A 33 -5.66 -5.22 -8.21
N VAL A 34 -5.10 -5.74 -7.12
CA VAL A 34 -3.76 -6.36 -7.08
C VAL A 34 -3.86 -7.78 -6.55
N TYR A 35 -2.96 -8.64 -7.00
CA TYR A 35 -2.84 -10.01 -6.50
C TYR A 35 -1.42 -10.25 -6.01
N ALA A 36 -1.29 -10.85 -4.83
CA ALA A 36 -0.01 -11.19 -4.23
C ALA A 36 -0.08 -12.58 -3.60
N LEU A 37 1.05 -13.31 -3.64
CA LEU A 37 1.21 -14.56 -2.90
C LEU A 37 1.63 -14.24 -1.47
N VAL A 38 0.70 -14.40 -0.55
CA VAL A 38 0.80 -14.03 0.86
C VAL A 38 1.05 -15.26 1.72
N ASN A 39 1.87 -15.11 2.76
CA ASN A 39 2.04 -16.13 3.78
C ASN A 39 0.99 -15.93 4.88
N LEU A 40 0.25 -17.00 5.20
CA LEU A 40 -0.75 -17.03 6.25
C LEU A 40 -0.14 -17.24 7.65
N ALA A 41 1.14 -17.62 7.72
CA ALA A 41 1.86 -17.68 8.99
C ALA A 41 2.11 -16.27 9.55
N THR A 42 1.91 -16.11 10.86
CA THR A 42 1.91 -14.82 11.57
C THR A 42 3.26 -14.09 11.56
N THR A 43 4.35 -14.76 11.16
CA THR A 43 5.69 -14.16 11.04
C THR A 43 5.97 -13.69 9.61
N SER A 44 5.15 -12.80 9.06
CA SER A 44 5.25 -12.34 7.66
C SER A 44 6.50 -11.50 7.33
N ILE A 45 7.23 -11.02 8.35
CA ILE A 45 8.61 -10.51 8.16
C ILE A 45 9.52 -11.57 7.52
N SER A 46 9.22 -12.86 7.63
CA SER A 46 10.05 -13.97 7.16
C SER A 46 10.44 -13.87 5.67
N LYS A 47 9.55 -13.38 4.81
CA LYS A 47 9.83 -13.25 3.36
C LYS A 47 10.77 -12.09 3.04
N MET A 48 10.66 -10.97 3.75
CA MET A 48 11.69 -9.93 3.67
C MET A 48 13.00 -10.42 4.30
N ALA A 49 12.91 -11.18 5.40
CA ALA A 49 14.07 -11.64 6.14
C ALA A 49 14.97 -12.59 5.33
N SER A 50 14.44 -13.30 4.32
CA SER A 50 15.26 -14.10 3.39
C SER A 50 15.99 -13.26 2.33
N ASP A 51 15.45 -12.10 1.97
CA ASP A 51 15.88 -11.32 0.79
C ASP A 51 16.77 -10.12 1.16
N PHE A 52 16.81 -9.75 2.44
CA PHE A 52 17.45 -8.54 2.93
C PHE A 52 18.35 -8.82 4.14
N ALA A 53 19.45 -8.08 4.24
CA ALA A 53 20.35 -8.15 5.39
C ALA A 53 19.71 -7.55 6.65
N GLU A 54 20.21 -7.88 7.83
CA GLU A 54 19.65 -7.43 9.12
C GLU A 54 19.51 -5.90 9.22
N ASN A 55 20.51 -5.15 8.75
CA ASN A 55 20.51 -3.69 8.74
C ASN A 55 19.54 -3.10 7.71
N GLU A 56 19.35 -3.77 6.56
CA GLU A 56 18.31 -3.41 5.58
C GLU A 56 16.92 -3.63 6.17
N LEU A 57 16.69 -4.77 6.85
CA LEU A 57 15.41 -5.05 7.52
C LEU A 57 15.11 -4.04 8.63
N ASP A 58 16.12 -3.61 9.37
CA ASP A 58 15.95 -2.59 10.41
C ASP A 58 15.64 -1.22 9.81
N LEU A 59 16.23 -0.88 8.66
CA LEU A 59 15.88 0.32 7.90
C LEU A 59 14.43 0.27 7.43
N PHE A 60 13.96 -0.88 6.95
CA PHE A 60 12.55 -1.04 6.58
C PHE A 60 11.62 -0.85 7.78
N ARG A 61 11.93 -1.44 8.95
CA ARG A 61 11.14 -1.26 10.17
C ARG A 61 11.07 0.22 10.58
N LYS A 62 12.20 0.92 10.54
CA LYS A 62 12.27 2.35 10.86
C LYS A 62 11.48 3.21 9.87
N ALA A 63 11.51 2.89 8.58
CA ALA A 63 10.67 3.54 7.59
C ALA A 63 9.17 3.24 7.81
N LEU A 64 8.83 1.99 8.12
CA LEU A 64 7.47 1.55 8.43
C LEU A 64 6.89 2.29 9.64
N GLU A 65 7.66 2.44 10.73
CA GLU A 65 7.28 3.23 11.91
C GLU A 65 6.90 4.66 11.51
N LEU A 66 7.76 5.35 10.74
CA LEU A 66 7.49 6.71 10.27
C LEU A 66 6.25 6.79 9.36
N ILE A 67 6.03 5.80 8.50
CA ILE A 67 4.87 5.73 7.60
C ILE A 67 3.57 5.54 8.40
N ILE A 68 3.57 4.64 9.38
CA ILE A 68 2.39 4.36 10.22
C ILE A 68 2.02 5.58 11.06
N ASP A 69 3.01 6.27 11.64
CA ASP A 69 2.76 7.44 12.48
C ASP A 69 2.33 8.67 11.64
N SER A 70 2.77 8.76 10.39
CA SER A 70 2.45 9.87 9.49
C SER A 70 0.96 10.01 9.21
N GLU A 71 0.42 11.22 9.29
CA GLU A 71 -0.99 11.52 8.96
C GLU A 71 -1.33 11.16 7.50
N THR A 72 -0.39 11.40 6.59
CA THR A 72 -0.58 11.16 5.14
C THR A 72 -0.32 9.70 4.75
N GLY A 73 0.32 8.91 5.61
CA GLY A 73 0.84 7.60 5.26
C GLY A 73 2.13 7.66 4.43
N PHE A 74 2.82 8.81 4.40
CA PHE A 74 4.10 9.00 3.72
C PHE A 74 5.19 9.45 4.70
N ALA A 75 6.41 8.98 4.47
CA ALA A 75 7.60 9.40 5.19
C ALA A 75 8.67 9.94 4.23
N SER A 76 9.19 11.13 4.49
CA SER A 76 10.22 11.72 3.64
C SER A 76 11.53 10.92 3.67
N SER A 77 12.22 10.86 2.54
CA SER A 77 13.58 10.30 2.44
C SER A 77 14.50 10.85 3.53
N THR A 78 14.46 12.15 3.78
CA THR A 78 15.30 12.80 4.79
C THR A 78 15.03 12.32 6.21
N ASN A 79 13.76 12.11 6.59
CA ASN A 79 13.41 11.61 7.92
C ASN A 79 13.89 10.17 8.09
N ILE A 80 13.71 9.32 7.08
CA ILE A 80 14.18 7.94 7.11
C ILE A 80 15.71 7.88 7.22
N LEU A 81 16.43 8.66 6.39
CA LEU A 81 17.89 8.65 6.35
C LEU A 81 18.56 9.19 7.63
N ASN A 82 17.84 9.96 8.44
CA ASN A 82 18.32 10.41 9.75
C ASN A 82 18.33 9.30 10.81
N LEU A 83 17.67 8.17 10.55
CA LEU A 83 17.65 7.01 11.45
C LEU A 83 18.77 6.00 11.13
N VAL A 84 19.59 6.23 10.08
CA VAL A 84 20.63 5.30 9.63
C VAL A 84 21.68 4.99 10.69
N ASP A 85 22.03 5.97 11.53
CA ASP A 85 23.00 5.77 12.61
C ASP A 85 22.44 4.93 13.78
N GLN A 86 21.13 4.69 13.81
CA GLN A 86 20.43 3.91 14.84
C GLN A 86 20.16 2.46 14.41
N LEU A 87 20.53 2.09 13.17
CA LEU A 87 20.24 0.77 12.62
C LEU A 87 21.02 -0.32 13.36
N LYS A 88 20.34 -1.44 13.62
CA LYS A 88 20.95 -2.68 14.10
C LYS A 88 21.76 -3.36 12.99
N GLY A 89 22.72 -4.20 13.38
CA GLY A 89 23.56 -4.96 12.45
C GLY A 89 24.73 -4.17 11.88
N LYS A 90 25.11 -4.44 10.63
CA LYS A 90 26.27 -3.81 9.98
C LYS A 90 26.02 -2.32 9.74
N LYS A 91 27.00 -1.49 10.13
CA LYS A 91 26.95 -0.04 9.90
C LYS A 91 26.73 0.29 8.42
N MET A 92 25.69 1.07 8.15
CA MET A 92 25.27 1.53 6.84
C MET A 92 25.52 3.04 6.71
N ARG A 93 25.85 3.54 5.51
CA ARG A 93 25.94 4.99 5.25
C ARG A 93 24.65 5.50 4.59
N LYS A 94 24.34 6.79 4.70
CA LYS A 94 23.14 7.38 4.06
C LYS A 94 23.03 7.07 2.55
N LYS A 95 24.13 7.15 1.81
CA LYS A 95 24.16 6.77 0.38
C LYS A 95 23.81 5.30 0.12
N GLU A 96 24.19 4.40 1.02
CA GLU A 96 23.82 2.99 0.94
C GLU A 96 22.35 2.79 1.31
N ALA A 97 21.86 3.49 2.33
CA ALA A 97 20.45 3.48 2.72
C ALA A 97 19.53 3.98 1.59
N GLU A 98 19.91 5.02 0.86
CA GLU A 98 19.19 5.48 -0.34
C GLU A 98 19.05 4.36 -1.37
N GLN A 99 20.12 3.60 -1.62
CA GLN A 99 20.07 2.47 -2.55
C GLN A 99 19.15 1.36 -2.05
N VAL A 100 19.14 1.10 -0.74
CA VAL A 100 18.26 0.11 -0.11
C VAL A 100 16.79 0.54 -0.18
N LEU A 101 16.47 1.83 0.01
CA LEU A 101 15.11 2.35 -0.20
C LEU A 101 14.64 2.13 -1.63
N GLN A 102 15.51 2.38 -2.61
CA GLN A 102 15.21 2.09 -4.01
C GLN A 102 15.05 0.58 -4.27
N LYS A 103 15.82 -0.27 -3.58
CA LYS A 103 15.65 -1.73 -3.62
C LYS A 103 14.26 -2.13 -3.09
N PHE A 104 13.76 -1.52 -2.01
CA PHE A 104 12.39 -1.77 -1.53
C PHE A 104 11.33 -1.36 -2.54
N VAL A 105 11.51 -0.23 -3.25
CA VAL A 105 10.60 0.20 -4.31
C VAL A 105 10.60 -0.79 -5.48
N GLN A 106 11.79 -1.22 -5.93
CA GLN A 106 11.93 -2.21 -7.00
C GLN A 106 11.26 -3.55 -6.65
N ASN A 107 11.41 -3.99 -5.39
CA ASN A 107 10.82 -5.22 -4.88
C ASN A 107 9.37 -5.08 -4.43
N LYS A 108 8.72 -3.93 -4.67
CA LYS A 108 7.30 -3.71 -4.37
C LYS A 108 6.97 -3.80 -2.88
N TRP A 109 7.90 -3.37 -2.02
CA TRP A 109 7.66 -3.17 -0.60
C TRP A 109 7.25 -1.73 -0.30
N LEU A 110 7.88 -0.77 -0.99
CA LEU A 110 7.59 0.65 -0.89
C LEU A 110 7.15 1.24 -2.23
N ILE A 111 6.50 2.40 -2.17
CA ILE A 111 6.23 3.28 -3.30
C ILE A 111 6.89 4.63 -2.97
N GLU A 112 7.59 5.22 -3.94
CA GLU A 112 8.11 6.58 -3.83
C GLU A 112 7.23 7.55 -4.61
N LYS A 113 6.84 8.66 -3.99
CA LYS A 113 6.19 9.81 -4.63
C LYS A 113 6.88 11.08 -4.13
N GLU A 114 7.46 11.85 -5.04
CA GLU A 114 8.07 13.16 -4.74
C GLU A 114 9.12 13.17 -3.61
N GLY A 115 9.89 12.10 -3.49
CA GLY A 115 10.94 11.96 -2.46
C GLY A 115 10.41 11.51 -1.08
N GLU A 116 9.14 11.15 -0.99
CA GLU A 116 8.52 10.49 0.14
C GLU A 116 8.14 9.05 -0.18
N PHE A 117 8.09 8.20 0.83
CA PHE A 117 7.81 6.78 0.71
C PHE A 117 6.54 6.39 1.46
N THR A 118 5.76 5.50 0.85
CA THR A 118 4.62 4.82 1.49
C THR A 118 4.71 3.31 1.26
N LEU A 119 3.85 2.53 1.93
CA LEU A 119 3.78 1.08 1.71
C LEU A 119 3.17 0.76 0.35
N HIS A 120 3.78 -0.21 -0.33
CA HIS A 120 3.17 -0.81 -1.50
C HIS A 120 2.04 -1.78 -1.07
N SER A 121 0.99 -1.94 -1.88
CA SER A 121 -0.15 -2.81 -1.55
C SER A 121 0.25 -4.27 -1.30
N ARG A 122 1.31 -4.75 -1.95
CA ARG A 122 1.94 -6.05 -1.64
C ARG A 122 2.38 -6.12 -0.17
N ALA A 123 3.07 -5.10 0.33
CA ALA A 123 3.52 -5.06 1.72
C ALA A 123 2.34 -5.07 2.69
N ILE A 124 1.27 -4.32 2.38
CA ILE A 124 0.04 -4.32 3.19
C ILE A 124 -0.58 -5.72 3.20
N LEU A 125 -0.76 -6.34 2.03
CA LEU A 125 -1.32 -7.70 1.93
C LEU A 125 -0.51 -8.75 2.67
N GLU A 126 0.82 -8.67 2.59
CA GLU A 126 1.70 -9.62 3.26
C GLU A 126 1.83 -9.36 4.76
N MET A 127 1.80 -8.10 5.21
CA MET A 127 2.20 -7.71 6.57
C MET A 127 1.10 -7.10 7.43
N GLU A 128 -0.15 -7.01 6.95
CA GLU A 128 -1.24 -6.38 7.71
C GLU A 128 -1.37 -6.92 9.14
N GLN A 129 -1.34 -8.25 9.31
CA GLN A 129 -1.42 -8.86 10.63
C GLN A 129 -0.24 -8.45 11.52
N TYR A 130 0.99 -8.59 11.01
CA TYR A 130 2.20 -8.19 11.73
C TYR A 130 2.15 -6.71 12.14
N ILE A 131 1.73 -5.82 11.25
CA ILE A 131 1.64 -4.38 11.51
C ILE A 131 0.65 -4.09 12.64
N ARG A 132 -0.53 -4.72 12.61
CA ARG A 132 -1.57 -4.55 13.64
C ARG A 132 -1.12 -5.05 15.02
N GLU A 133 -0.44 -6.19 15.06
CA GLU A 133 0.05 -6.79 16.31
C GLU A 133 1.24 -6.00 16.89
N THR A 134 2.09 -5.44 16.02
CA THR A 134 3.31 -4.73 16.44
C THR A 134 3.04 -3.28 16.84
N TYR A 135 2.07 -2.61 16.19
CA TYR A 135 1.79 -1.18 16.38
C TYR A 135 0.31 -0.89 16.69
N PRO A 136 -0.31 -1.58 17.68
CA PRO A 136 -1.76 -1.52 17.90
C PRO A 136 -2.29 -0.10 18.17
N ASP A 137 -1.49 0.76 18.78
CA ASP A 137 -1.89 2.12 19.15
C ASP A 137 -1.68 3.16 18.03
N ALA A 138 -0.89 2.83 17.01
CA ALA A 138 -0.54 3.75 15.92
C ALA A 138 -1.24 3.42 14.60
N VAL A 139 -1.71 2.16 14.42
CA VAL A 139 -2.40 1.75 13.20
C VAL A 139 -3.71 2.48 13.02
N LYS A 140 -3.96 2.91 11.77
CA LYS A 140 -5.20 3.54 11.36
C LYS A 140 -6.07 2.48 10.69
N ILE A 141 -7.37 2.49 10.96
CA ILE A 141 -8.33 1.53 10.41
C ILE A 141 -9.39 2.27 9.60
N CYS A 142 -9.72 1.72 8.44
CA CYS A 142 -10.78 2.26 7.60
C CYS A 142 -12.17 1.99 8.20
N ASN A 143 -13.01 3.01 8.29
CA ASN A 143 -14.37 2.91 8.84
C ASN A 143 -15.35 2.10 7.96
N ILE A 144 -14.98 1.76 6.72
CA ILE A 144 -15.85 1.00 5.81
C ILE A 144 -15.45 -0.46 5.75
N CYS A 145 -14.20 -0.75 5.38
CA CYS A 145 -13.73 -2.14 5.21
C CYS A 145 -13.14 -2.73 6.49
N HIS A 146 -12.88 -1.92 7.53
CA HIS A 146 -12.24 -2.33 8.78
C HIS A 146 -10.81 -2.91 8.61
N SER A 147 -10.21 -2.74 7.42
CA SER A 147 -8.83 -3.12 7.12
C SER A 147 -7.84 -2.04 7.54
N LEU A 148 -6.56 -2.42 7.62
CA LEU A 148 -5.45 -1.50 7.85
C LEU A 148 -5.46 -0.40 6.80
N LEU A 149 -5.27 0.84 7.24
CA LEU A 149 -5.25 2.03 6.42
C LEU A 149 -3.90 2.72 6.57
N ILE A 150 -3.15 2.83 5.48
CA ILE A 150 -1.91 3.61 5.44
C ILE A 150 -2.21 5.02 4.95
N GLN A 151 -2.90 5.16 3.82
CA GLN A 151 -3.34 6.44 3.27
C GLN A 151 -4.86 6.49 3.07
N GLY A 152 -5.43 7.69 3.23
CA GLY A 152 -6.86 7.90 3.08
C GLY A 152 -7.30 9.31 3.42
N GLN A 153 -8.61 9.49 3.54
CA GLN A 153 -9.23 10.74 3.96
C GLN A 153 -9.77 10.61 5.38
N SER A 154 -9.74 11.71 6.13
CA SER A 154 -10.22 11.78 7.50
C SER A 154 -11.39 12.75 7.66
N CYS A 155 -12.34 12.43 8.51
CA CYS A 155 -13.37 13.39 8.91
C CYS A 155 -12.77 14.42 9.87
N GLU A 156 -12.90 15.71 9.58
CA GLU A 156 -12.39 16.79 10.44
C GLU A 156 -13.11 16.88 11.80
N THR A 157 -14.37 16.42 11.85
CA THR A 157 -15.21 16.54 13.06
C THR A 157 -15.00 15.40 14.05
N CYS A 158 -14.88 14.16 13.58
CA CYS A 158 -14.79 12.98 14.45
C CYS A 158 -13.54 12.11 14.25
N GLY A 159 -12.69 12.43 13.26
CA GLY A 159 -11.40 11.77 13.07
C GLY A 159 -11.46 10.37 12.45
N ILE A 160 -12.64 9.84 12.07
CA ILE A 160 -12.69 8.57 11.35
C ILE A 160 -11.91 8.68 10.05
N ARG A 161 -11.30 7.57 9.61
CA ARG A 161 -10.55 7.52 8.35
C ARG A 161 -11.15 6.50 7.40
N MET A 162 -11.05 6.78 6.11
CA MET A 162 -11.52 5.91 5.03
C MET A 162 -10.48 5.86 3.91
N HIS A 163 -10.22 4.68 3.36
CA HIS A 163 -9.40 4.56 2.15
C HIS A 163 -10.04 5.34 1.00
N LEU A 164 -9.24 5.89 0.08
CA LEU A 164 -9.76 6.61 -1.09
C LEU A 164 -10.77 5.78 -1.91
N PRO A 165 -10.53 4.48 -2.20
CA PRO A 165 -11.50 3.65 -2.91
C PRO A 165 -12.77 3.35 -2.10
N CYS A 166 -12.66 3.31 -0.77
CA CYS A 166 -13.83 3.15 0.10
C CYS A 166 -14.70 4.40 0.09
N THR A 167 -14.08 5.59 0.17
CA THR A 167 -14.75 6.88 -0.01
C THR A 167 -15.44 6.96 -1.37
N ALA A 168 -14.71 6.65 -2.45
CA ALA A 168 -15.25 6.68 -3.81
C ALA A 168 -16.52 5.85 -3.94
N LYS A 169 -16.49 4.60 -3.44
CA LYS A 169 -17.62 3.68 -3.51
C LYS A 169 -18.77 4.09 -2.59
N TYR A 170 -18.47 4.53 -1.36
CA TYR A 170 -19.48 4.89 -0.38
C TYR A 170 -20.26 6.15 -0.80
N PHE A 171 -19.59 7.13 -1.39
CA PHE A 171 -20.18 8.40 -1.81
C PHE A 171 -20.53 8.50 -3.29
N GLN A 172 -20.35 7.44 -4.09
CA GLN A 172 -20.48 7.43 -5.55
C GLN A 172 -21.78 8.07 -6.08
N SER A 173 -22.88 7.93 -5.34
CA SER A 173 -24.20 8.46 -5.71
C SER A 173 -24.76 9.44 -4.69
N SER A 174 -23.90 10.00 -3.82
CA SER A 174 -24.29 10.95 -2.79
C SER A 174 -24.00 12.38 -3.25
N PRO A 175 -25.02 13.18 -3.62
CA PRO A 175 -24.81 14.57 -4.02
C PRO A 175 -24.32 15.45 -2.86
N GLU A 176 -24.64 15.06 -1.62
CA GLU A 176 -24.13 15.68 -0.40
C GLU A 176 -23.44 14.61 0.46
N PRO A 177 -22.14 14.35 0.23
CA PRO A 177 -21.37 13.39 1.03
C PRO A 177 -21.37 13.74 2.52
N ARG A 178 -21.80 12.79 3.37
CA ARG A 178 -21.82 12.93 4.83
C ARG A 178 -21.06 11.81 5.53
N CYS A 179 -20.29 12.18 6.54
CA CYS A 179 -19.52 11.24 7.35
C CYS A 179 -20.41 10.11 7.89
N PRO A 180 -20.08 8.82 7.67
CA PRO A 180 -20.89 7.69 8.14
C PRO A 180 -20.99 7.59 9.67
N HIS A 181 -20.13 8.27 10.42
CA HIS A 181 -20.10 8.19 11.88
C HIS A 181 -20.78 9.39 12.56
N CYS A 182 -20.45 10.63 12.19
CA CYS A 182 -21.01 11.83 12.82
C CYS A 182 -22.06 12.57 11.98
N ASN A 183 -22.32 12.13 10.74
CA ASN A 183 -23.26 12.73 9.79
C ASN A 183 -22.95 14.18 9.36
N ASP A 184 -21.75 14.68 9.68
CA ASP A 184 -21.26 15.98 9.23
C ASP A 184 -20.86 15.95 7.75
N TYR A 185 -20.73 17.10 7.10
CA TYR A 185 -20.32 17.19 5.69
C TYR A 185 -18.91 16.60 5.50
N TRP A 186 -18.72 15.82 4.43
CA TRP A 186 -17.41 15.27 4.11
C TRP A 186 -16.54 16.34 3.44
N PRO A 187 -15.43 16.78 4.06
CA PRO A 187 -14.73 17.99 3.63
C PRO A 187 -13.87 17.80 2.37
N HIS A 188 -13.64 16.56 1.96
CA HIS A 188 -12.72 16.21 0.87
C HIS A 188 -13.44 15.96 -0.45
N GLU A 189 -12.71 16.12 -1.55
CA GLU A 189 -13.15 15.67 -2.87
C GLU A 189 -13.37 14.15 -2.88
N ILE A 190 -14.48 13.72 -3.46
CA ILE A 190 -14.82 12.30 -3.59
C ILE A 190 -14.10 11.72 -4.82
N PRO A 191 -13.20 10.73 -4.65
CA PRO A 191 -12.51 10.14 -5.79
C PRO A 191 -13.49 9.37 -6.69
N GLU A 192 -13.14 9.23 -7.98
CA GLU A 192 -13.86 8.32 -8.87
C GLU A 192 -13.61 6.85 -8.49
N VAL A 193 -14.63 6.01 -8.64
CA VAL A 193 -14.47 4.56 -8.48
C VAL A 193 -13.59 4.02 -9.60
N PHE A 194 -12.66 3.14 -9.25
CA PHE A 194 -11.79 2.46 -10.21
C PHE A 194 -12.60 1.80 -11.34
N ASP A 195 -12.27 2.16 -12.58
CA ASP A 195 -12.86 1.56 -13.78
C ASP A 195 -11.76 0.93 -14.65
N PRO A 196 -11.75 -0.42 -14.78
CA PRO A 196 -10.75 -1.12 -15.58
C PRO A 196 -10.83 -0.80 -17.08
N GLU A 197 -11.97 -0.35 -17.60
CA GLU A 197 -12.11 0.00 -19.03
C GLU A 197 -11.41 1.32 -19.34
N LYS A 198 -11.61 2.35 -18.50
CA LYS A 198 -10.90 3.63 -18.60
C LYS A 198 -9.38 3.47 -18.56
N GLU A 199 -8.85 2.60 -17.69
CA GLU A 199 -7.41 2.31 -17.62
C GLU A 199 -6.87 1.69 -18.91
N ARG A 200 -7.61 0.76 -19.53
CA ARG A 200 -7.21 0.13 -20.80
C ARG A 200 -7.14 1.14 -21.95
N GLU A 201 -8.10 2.06 -22.01
CA GLU A 201 -8.11 3.14 -22.99
C GLU A 201 -6.95 4.11 -22.79
N ALA A 202 -6.65 4.49 -21.54
CA ALA A 202 -5.51 5.34 -21.20
C ALA A 202 -4.16 4.67 -21.52
N GLY A 203 -4.03 3.37 -21.25
CA GLY A 203 -2.85 2.56 -21.58
C GLY A 203 -2.59 2.47 -23.08
N THR A 204 -3.64 2.24 -23.87
CA THR A 204 -3.58 2.19 -25.34
C THR A 204 -3.18 3.55 -25.93
N SER A 205 -3.71 4.63 -25.36
CA SER A 205 -3.38 6.01 -25.75
C SER A 205 -1.91 6.37 -25.47
N ARG A 206 -1.37 5.94 -24.32
CA ARG A 206 0.05 6.12 -23.95
C ARG A 206 0.98 5.26 -24.81
N ALA A 207 0.60 4.03 -25.15
CA ALA A 207 1.34 3.17 -26.06
C ALA A 207 1.42 3.74 -27.48
N ASN A 208 0.31 4.27 -28.01
CA ASN A 208 0.27 4.94 -29.31
C ASN A 208 1.14 6.21 -29.35
N LYS A 209 1.14 7.03 -28.29
CA LYS A 209 2.03 8.19 -28.19
C LYS A 209 3.52 7.82 -28.13
N ARG A 210 3.87 6.70 -27.49
CA ARG A 210 5.25 6.17 -27.49
C ARG A 210 5.68 5.63 -28.86
N SER A 211 4.79 4.91 -29.56
CA SER A 211 5.02 4.42 -30.92
C SER A 211 5.21 5.53 -31.95
N LEU A 212 4.49 6.66 -31.82
CA LEU A 212 4.66 7.82 -32.70
C LEU A 212 6.00 8.54 -32.48
N ARG A 213 6.51 8.59 -31.23
CA ARG A 213 7.81 9.17 -30.92
C ARG A 213 8.99 8.31 -31.35
N SER A 214 8.86 6.99 -31.34
CA SER A 214 9.93 6.07 -31.79
C SER A 214 10.09 5.99 -33.30
N ARG A 215 9.16 6.54 -34.09
CA ARG A 215 9.20 6.59 -35.57
C ARG A 215 9.81 7.88 -36.13
N GLN A 216 10.18 8.83 -35.27
CA GLN A 216 10.78 10.12 -35.66
C GLN A 216 12.29 10.18 -35.41
N HIS A 217 12.95 9.04 -35.16
CA HIS A 217 14.40 8.91 -35.05
C HIS A 217 14.92 7.88 -36.04
#